data_AF-A0A7X3GLP8-F1
#
_entry.id   AF-A0A7X3GLP8-F1
#
_cell.length_a   1.000
_cell.length_b   1.000
_cell.length_c   1.000
_cell.angle_alpha   90.00
_cell.angle_beta   90.00
_cell.angle_gamma   90.00
#
_symmetry.space_group_name_H-M   'P 1'
#
loop_
_entity.id
_entity.type
_entity.pdbx_description
1 polymer ?
#
loop_
_entity_poly.entity_id
_entity_poly.type
_entity_poly.pdbx_seq_one_letter_code
_entity_poly.pdbx_strand_id
1 'polypeptide(L)'
;MSGFSNWVTTNQEGEERGPIFVPDGHVISGVEVKEQAGFGITDIRLHFRKHNDDTGGVTQVTGWLTNGNHHWIKDEYLPNDKLVIGIQGKEQAGFGLVDVRMIYKNDNGSATSALFSEWVTKNPVDGHVTDALVPDGTYTFGIEGREQAGFGIVNLRLVY
;
A
#
# COMPACT_ATOMS: atom_id res chain seq x y z
N MET A 1 18.40 -0.62 -9.80
CA MET A 1 17.80 0.58 -10.43
C MET A 1 16.47 0.76 -9.76
N SER A 2 16.15 1.96 -9.27
CA SER A 2 14.81 2.24 -8.73
C SER A 2 13.85 2.55 -9.90
N GLY A 3 12.72 1.84 -9.96
CA GLY A 3 11.66 2.03 -10.94
C GLY A 3 10.31 2.29 -10.27
N PHE A 4 9.37 2.82 -11.04
CA PHE A 4 7.98 2.97 -10.63
C PHE A 4 7.11 1.97 -11.38
N SER A 5 6.12 1.41 -10.68
CA SER A 5 5.04 0.65 -11.33
C SER A 5 4.08 1.62 -12.02
N ASN A 6 3.14 1.08 -12.79
CA ASN A 6 1.99 1.87 -13.23
C ASN A 6 1.20 2.37 -12.01
N TRP A 7 0.45 3.45 -12.21
CA TRP A 7 -0.58 3.86 -11.25
C TRP A 7 -1.64 2.78 -11.12
N VAL A 8 -2.12 2.56 -9.88
CA VAL A 8 -3.16 1.58 -9.57
C VAL A 8 -4.45 1.92 -10.29
N THR A 9 -4.90 3.17 -10.21
CA THR A 9 -6.14 3.63 -10.83
C THR A 9 -5.83 4.51 -12.05
N THR A 10 -6.85 4.74 -12.89
CA THR A 10 -6.74 5.72 -13.99
C THR A 10 -6.99 7.16 -13.53
N ASN A 11 -7.39 7.36 -12.27
CA ASN A 11 -7.63 8.66 -11.69
C ASN A 11 -6.30 9.39 -11.42
N GLN A 12 -5.97 10.33 -12.31
CA GLN A 12 -4.76 11.16 -12.24
C GLN A 12 -5.07 12.55 -11.69
N GLU A 13 -6.13 12.71 -10.91
CA GLU A 13 -6.43 13.97 -10.21
C GLU A 13 -5.49 14.15 -9.01
N GLY A 14 -5.47 15.36 -8.45
CA GLY A 14 -4.69 15.68 -7.25
C GLY A 14 -3.19 15.92 -7.48
N GLU A 15 -2.46 16.07 -6.38
CA GLU A 15 -1.02 16.30 -6.34
C GLU A 15 -0.27 15.01 -5.99
N GLU A 16 0.90 14.81 -6.59
CA GLU A 16 1.81 13.72 -6.21
C GLU A 16 2.37 13.94 -4.80
N ARG A 17 2.42 12.87 -4.01
CA ARG A 17 2.86 12.82 -2.61
C ARG A 17 3.84 11.67 -2.41
N GLY A 18 4.88 11.92 -1.61
CA GLY A 18 5.99 10.99 -1.43
C GLY A 18 7.03 11.11 -2.54
N PRO A 19 7.69 10.01 -2.93
CA PRO A 19 7.57 8.65 -2.37
C PRO A 19 8.04 8.56 -0.92
N ILE A 20 7.47 7.61 -0.17
CA ILE A 20 8.01 7.14 1.11
C ILE A 20 8.68 5.79 0.91
N PHE A 21 9.76 5.55 1.66
CA PHE A 21 10.61 4.38 1.51
C PHE A 21 10.77 3.65 2.84
N VAL A 22 10.86 2.32 2.77
CA VAL A 22 11.43 1.56 3.88
C VAL A 22 12.96 1.71 3.87
N PRO A 23 13.65 1.65 5.02
CA PRO A 23 15.11 1.79 5.04
C PRO A 23 15.82 0.65 4.30
N ASP A 24 17.03 0.90 3.81
CA ASP A 24 17.85 -0.13 3.16
C ASP A 24 18.00 -1.39 4.03
N GLY A 25 17.93 -2.55 3.40
CA GLY A 25 17.94 -3.85 4.08
C GLY A 25 16.63 -4.24 4.77
N HIS A 26 15.58 -3.44 4.63
CA HIS A 26 14.24 -3.74 5.13
C HIS A 26 13.29 -4.08 3.98
N VAL A 27 12.20 -4.75 4.34
CA VAL A 27 11.10 -5.11 3.44
C VAL A 27 9.79 -4.61 4.04
N ILE A 28 8.83 -4.30 3.17
CA ILE A 28 7.47 -3.97 3.58
C ILE A 28 6.85 -5.21 4.25
N SER A 29 6.36 -5.03 5.46
CA SER A 29 5.71 -6.08 6.27
C SER A 29 4.22 -5.82 6.47
N GLY A 30 3.70 -4.71 5.97
CA GLY A 30 2.31 -4.35 6.11
C GLY A 30 2.03 -2.94 5.61
N VAL A 31 0.76 -2.56 5.66
CA VAL A 31 0.30 -1.22 5.32
C VAL A 31 -0.64 -0.72 6.42
N GLU A 32 -0.54 0.57 6.72
CA GLU A 32 -1.45 1.26 7.62
C GLU A 32 -2.08 2.43 6.88
N VAL A 33 -3.39 2.61 7.02
CA VAL A 33 -4.15 3.70 6.39
C VAL A 33 -4.89 4.50 7.44
N LYS A 34 -5.05 5.80 7.15
CA LYS A 34 -6.09 6.62 7.77
C LYS A 34 -7.29 6.67 6.86
N GLU A 35 -8.43 6.22 7.34
CA GLU A 35 -9.70 6.28 6.66
C GLU A 35 -10.57 7.40 7.23
N GLN A 36 -11.30 8.09 6.36
CA GLN A 36 -12.53 8.76 6.75
C GLN A 36 -13.67 7.75 6.60
N ALA A 37 -14.20 7.25 7.72
CA ALA A 37 -15.24 6.23 7.83
C ALA A 37 -16.27 6.22 6.69
N GLY A 38 -16.20 5.21 5.81
CA GLY A 38 -17.18 5.02 4.73
C GLY A 38 -17.03 5.97 3.53
N PHE A 39 -15.98 6.78 3.50
CA PHE A 39 -15.59 7.61 2.37
C PHE A 39 -14.34 7.02 1.72
N GLY A 40 -13.16 7.49 2.12
CA GLY A 40 -11.92 7.16 1.44
C GLY A 40 -10.72 7.10 2.37
N ILE A 41 -9.64 6.55 1.83
CA ILE A 41 -8.32 6.58 2.43
C ILE A 41 -7.80 8.00 2.31
N THR A 42 -7.46 8.60 3.44
CA THR A 42 -6.96 9.98 3.54
C THR A 42 -5.46 10.03 3.75
N ASP A 43 -4.86 8.91 4.17
CA ASP A 43 -3.42 8.81 4.37
C ASP A 43 -2.97 7.34 4.38
N ILE A 44 -1.70 7.09 4.11
CA ILE A 44 -1.12 5.75 4.07
C ILE A 44 0.33 5.78 4.57
N ARG A 45 0.76 4.72 5.24
CA ARG A 45 2.17 4.48 5.58
C ARG A 45 2.48 2.99 5.52
N LEU A 46 3.76 2.66 5.48
CA LEU A 46 4.22 1.28 5.36
C LEU A 46 4.72 0.78 6.71
N HIS A 47 4.31 -0.43 7.09
CA HIS A 47 5.02 -1.20 8.09
C HIS A 47 6.23 -1.85 7.44
N PHE A 48 7.35 -1.92 8.15
CA PHE A 48 8.55 -2.57 7.66
C PHE A 48 9.25 -3.39 8.73
N ARG A 49 10.09 -4.31 8.25
CA ARG A 49 10.95 -5.17 9.07
C ARG A 49 12.25 -5.42 8.34
N LYS A 50 13.28 -5.82 9.07
CA LYS A 50 14.55 -6.20 8.46
C LYS A 50 14.38 -7.50 7.66
N HIS A 51 14.98 -7.54 6.47
CA HIS A 51 14.94 -8.74 5.63
C HIS A 51 15.70 -9.89 6.31
N ASN A 52 15.11 -11.09 6.37
CA ASN A 52 15.65 -12.28 7.04
C ASN A 52 15.81 -12.18 8.57
N ASP A 53 15.11 -11.25 9.22
CA ASP A 53 15.08 -11.18 10.67
C ASP A 53 13.76 -11.76 11.22
N ASP A 54 13.89 -12.73 12.12
CA ASP A 54 12.80 -13.41 12.82
C ASP A 54 12.43 -12.69 14.13
N THR A 55 13.06 -11.55 14.44
CA THR A 55 12.68 -10.70 15.57
C THR A 55 11.34 -10.00 15.29
N GLY A 56 10.26 -10.79 15.34
CA GLY A 56 8.92 -10.27 15.59
C GLY A 56 8.95 -9.48 16.90
N GLY A 57 8.64 -8.18 16.84
CA GLY A 57 8.45 -7.43 18.08
C GLY A 57 8.40 -5.92 17.99
N VAL A 58 8.97 -5.27 16.98
CA VAL A 58 8.83 -3.81 16.82
C VAL A 58 8.19 -3.52 15.48
N THR A 59 6.93 -3.10 15.54
CA THR A 59 6.22 -2.51 14.40
C THR A 59 6.94 -1.21 14.01
N GLN A 60 7.86 -1.29 13.06
CA GLN A 60 8.48 -0.12 12.46
C GLN A 60 7.58 0.40 11.36
N VAL A 61 7.38 1.71 11.32
CA VAL A 61 6.49 2.39 10.37
C VAL A 61 7.21 3.55 9.72
N THR A 62 6.94 3.78 8.44
CA THR A 62 7.39 4.99 7.77
C THR A 62 6.64 6.21 8.30
N GLY A 63 7.05 7.41 7.86
CA GLY A 63 6.17 8.57 7.90
C GLY A 63 4.88 8.32 7.11
N TRP A 64 3.85 9.07 7.44
CA TRP A 64 2.65 9.18 6.62
C TRP A 64 3.00 9.78 5.25
N LEU A 65 2.39 9.24 4.19
CA LEU A 65 2.61 9.68 2.81
C LEU A 65 2.11 11.11 2.60
N THR A 66 1.03 11.47 3.29
CA THR A 66 0.36 12.77 3.19
C THR A 66 0.25 13.43 4.58
N ASN A 67 -0.48 14.54 4.65
CA ASN A 67 -0.84 15.20 5.91
C ASN A 67 -2.34 15.02 6.24
N GLY A 68 -2.95 13.93 5.78
CA GLY A 68 -4.36 13.63 6.03
C GLY A 68 -4.66 13.46 7.53
N ASN A 69 -5.71 14.13 8.01
CA ASN A 69 -6.05 14.20 9.44
C ASN A 69 -7.42 13.58 9.77
N HIS A 70 -7.88 12.55 9.05
CA HIS A 70 -9.14 11.85 9.38
C HIS A 70 -8.86 10.49 10.06
N HIS A 71 -9.73 10.08 10.99
CA HIS A 71 -9.29 9.43 12.26
C HIS A 71 -9.55 7.93 12.44
N TRP A 72 -9.83 7.13 11.40
CA TRP A 72 -9.84 5.67 11.57
C TRP A 72 -8.55 5.06 11.04
N ILE A 73 -7.67 4.68 11.96
CA ILE A 73 -6.44 3.96 11.62
C ILE A 73 -6.77 2.49 11.47
N LYS A 74 -6.37 1.91 10.33
CA LYS A 74 -6.54 0.50 9.99
C LYS A 74 -5.22 -0.02 9.45
N ASP A 75 -4.88 -1.25 9.81
CA ASP A 75 -3.64 -1.89 9.40
C ASP A 75 -3.90 -3.31 8.87
N GLU A 76 -2.98 -3.76 8.04
CA GLU A 76 -2.88 -5.15 7.61
C GLU A 76 -1.39 -5.54 7.55
N TYR A 77 -1.07 -6.67 8.17
CA TYR A 77 0.29 -7.22 8.21
C TYR A 77 0.42 -8.45 7.32
N LEU A 78 1.61 -8.62 6.76
CA LEU A 78 1.98 -9.82 6.03
C LEU A 78 2.78 -10.77 6.92
N PRO A 79 2.67 -12.09 6.69
CA PRO A 79 3.57 -13.05 7.31
C PRO A 79 5.05 -12.78 7.01
N ASN A 80 5.93 -13.20 7.91
CA ASN A 80 7.39 -12.95 7.84
C ASN A 80 8.09 -13.63 6.65
N ASP A 81 7.44 -14.55 5.96
CA ASP A 81 7.98 -15.25 4.79
C ASP A 81 7.48 -14.62 3.47
N LYS A 82 6.87 -13.41 3.51
CA LYS A 82 6.30 -12.74 2.34
C LYS A 82 7.07 -11.49 1.92
N LEU A 83 7.06 -11.24 0.61
CA LEU A 83 7.52 -10.00 -0.03
C LEU A 83 6.39 -9.37 -0.84
N VAL A 84 6.20 -8.07 -0.68
CA VAL A 84 5.21 -7.29 -1.46
C VAL A 84 5.72 -7.09 -2.88
N ILE A 85 4.88 -7.42 -3.86
CA ILE A 85 5.13 -7.27 -5.31
C ILE A 85 4.05 -6.47 -6.02
N GLY A 86 3.01 -6.08 -5.29
CA GLY A 86 1.91 -5.34 -5.87
C GLY A 86 1.03 -4.72 -4.80
N ILE A 87 0.12 -3.89 -5.26
CA ILE A 87 -0.95 -3.34 -4.46
C ILE A 87 -2.20 -3.34 -5.32
N GLN A 88 -3.32 -3.69 -4.70
CA GLN A 88 -4.63 -3.58 -5.30
C GLN A 88 -5.41 -2.48 -4.59
N GLY A 89 -5.97 -1.55 -5.37
CA GLY A 89 -6.83 -0.49 -4.88
C GLY A 89 -8.27 -0.75 -5.27
N LYS A 90 -9.19 -0.38 -4.38
CA LYS A 90 -10.62 -0.27 -4.64
C LYS A 90 -10.96 1.21 -4.73
N GLU A 91 -11.39 1.66 -5.89
CA GLU A 91 -11.79 3.05 -6.14
C GLU A 91 -13.30 3.20 -6.18
N GLN A 92 -13.83 4.22 -5.50
CA GLN A 92 -15.22 4.67 -5.69
C GLN A 92 -15.24 5.83 -6.70
N ALA A 93 -16.07 5.69 -7.74
CA ALA A 93 -16.19 6.68 -8.81
C ALA A 93 -16.49 8.08 -8.27
N GLY A 94 -15.61 9.04 -8.57
CA GLY A 94 -15.74 10.43 -8.16
C GLY A 94 -15.29 10.75 -6.73
N PHE A 95 -14.71 9.79 -5.99
CA PHE A 95 -14.22 10.01 -4.63
C PHE A 95 -12.72 9.69 -4.48
N GLY A 96 -12.26 8.52 -4.90
CA GLY A 96 -10.87 8.09 -4.70
C GLY A 96 -10.76 6.66 -4.18
N LEU A 97 -9.60 6.32 -3.61
CA LEU A 97 -9.37 4.99 -3.06
C LEU A 97 -10.12 4.84 -1.73
N VAL A 98 -10.95 3.81 -1.65
CA VAL A 98 -11.76 3.49 -0.47
C VAL A 98 -11.22 2.29 0.30
N ASP A 99 -10.39 1.46 -0.36
CA ASP A 99 -9.75 0.31 0.24
C ASP A 99 -8.48 -0.07 -0.53
N VAL A 100 -7.54 -0.72 0.14
CA VAL A 100 -6.33 -1.26 -0.47
C VAL A 100 -6.00 -2.62 0.13
N ARG A 101 -5.26 -3.43 -0.63
CA ARG A 101 -4.63 -4.66 -0.12
C ARG A 101 -3.33 -4.94 -0.86
N MET A 102 -2.40 -5.62 -0.19
CA MET A 102 -1.10 -5.94 -0.77
C MET A 102 -1.18 -7.21 -1.61
N ILE A 103 -0.39 -7.25 -2.67
CA ILE A 103 -0.12 -8.46 -3.46
C ILE A 103 1.28 -8.95 -3.09
N TYR A 104 1.43 -10.23 -2.77
CA TYR A 104 2.69 -10.77 -2.26
C TYR A 104 3.06 -12.14 -2.84
N LYS A 105 4.34 -12.47 -2.69
CA LYS A 105 4.92 -13.79 -2.98
C LYS A 105 5.70 -14.29 -1.75
N ASN A 106 6.09 -15.57 -1.77
CA ASN A 106 7.05 -16.08 -0.78
C ASN A 106 8.42 -15.45 -1.01
N ASP A 107 9.13 -15.15 0.07
CA ASP A 107 10.48 -14.56 0.05
C ASP A 107 11.51 -15.45 -0.67
N ASN A 108 11.34 -16.76 -0.58
CA ASN A 108 12.13 -17.78 -1.27
C ASN A 108 11.79 -17.93 -2.76
N GLY A 109 10.87 -17.11 -3.29
CA GLY A 109 10.48 -17.09 -4.70
C GLY A 109 9.51 -18.20 -5.13
N SER A 110 9.09 -19.08 -4.21
CA SER A 110 8.09 -20.10 -4.53
C SER A 110 6.67 -19.52 -4.65
N ALA A 111 5.78 -20.26 -5.33
CA ALA A 111 4.39 -19.88 -5.45
C ALA A 111 3.70 -19.88 -4.08
N THR A 112 2.81 -18.90 -3.85
CA THR A 112 1.96 -18.81 -2.67
C THR A 112 0.53 -19.26 -3.00
N SER A 113 -0.15 -19.92 -2.06
CA SER A 113 -1.56 -20.30 -2.20
C SER A 113 -2.52 -19.11 -2.06
N ALA A 114 -2.09 -18.04 -1.38
CA ALA A 114 -2.79 -16.76 -1.27
C ALA A 114 -1.90 -15.65 -1.83
N LEU A 115 -2.38 -14.89 -2.80
CA LEU A 115 -1.63 -13.80 -3.44
C LEU A 115 -1.93 -12.43 -2.84
N PHE A 116 -2.95 -12.32 -1.98
CA PHE A 116 -3.48 -11.05 -1.49
C PHE A 116 -3.56 -11.07 0.03
N SER A 117 -3.34 -9.90 0.64
CA SER A 117 -3.71 -9.67 2.04
C SER A 117 -5.23 -9.48 2.14
N GLU A 118 -5.73 -9.36 3.37
CA GLU A 118 -7.08 -8.84 3.55
C GLU A 118 -7.15 -7.37 3.08
N TRP A 119 -8.37 -6.93 2.79
CA TRP A 119 -8.67 -5.52 2.57
C TRP A 119 -8.51 -4.73 3.88
N VAL A 120 -7.76 -3.64 3.84
CA VAL A 120 -7.32 -2.91 5.04
C VAL A 120 -8.49 -2.18 5.70
N THR A 121 -9.29 -1.41 4.94
CA THR A 121 -10.41 -0.66 5.53
C THR A 121 -11.64 -1.52 5.71
N LYS A 122 -11.76 -2.61 4.92
CA LYS A 122 -12.96 -3.46 4.83
C LYS A 122 -14.20 -2.65 4.47
N ASN A 123 -14.00 -1.58 3.71
CA ASN A 123 -15.10 -0.71 3.30
C ASN A 123 -16.07 -1.51 2.41
N PRO A 124 -17.36 -1.62 2.81
CA PRO A 124 -18.35 -2.43 2.09
C PRO A 124 -18.86 -1.76 0.81
N VAL A 125 -18.48 -0.49 0.55
CA VAL A 125 -18.84 0.22 -0.66
C VAL A 125 -18.33 -0.53 -1.89
N ASP A 126 -19.20 -0.66 -2.89
CA ASP A 126 -18.83 -1.22 -4.18
C ASP A 126 -17.90 -0.26 -4.93
N GLY A 127 -16.93 -0.80 -5.65
CA GLY A 127 -15.87 0.00 -6.25
C GLY A 127 -15.13 -0.74 -7.34
N HIS A 128 -14.51 0.02 -8.23
CA HIS A 128 -13.67 -0.53 -9.27
C HIS A 128 -12.35 -1.00 -8.66
N VAL A 129 -12.04 -2.28 -8.82
CA VAL A 129 -10.84 -2.91 -8.27
C VAL A 129 -9.78 -3.01 -9.36
N THR A 130 -8.61 -2.44 -9.09
CA THR A 130 -7.46 -2.41 -10.02
C THR A 130 -6.17 -2.68 -9.26
N ASP A 131 -5.16 -3.21 -9.93
CA ASP A 131 -3.87 -3.52 -9.35
C ASP A 131 -2.70 -2.85 -10.09
N ALA A 132 -1.63 -2.64 -9.34
CA ALA A 132 -0.32 -2.32 -9.86
C ALA A 132 0.69 -3.37 -9.37
N LEU A 133 1.45 -3.92 -10.31
CA LEU A 133 2.51 -4.90 -10.06
C LEU A 133 3.88 -4.30 -10.37
N VAL A 134 4.88 -4.73 -9.62
CA VAL A 134 6.30 -4.51 -9.96
C VAL A 134 6.75 -5.58 -10.98
N PRO A 135 7.81 -5.35 -11.77
CA PRO A 135 8.34 -6.34 -12.70
C PRO A 135 8.71 -7.67 -12.03
N ASP A 136 8.66 -8.75 -12.82
CA ASP A 136 9.05 -10.08 -12.35
C ASP A 136 10.48 -10.08 -11.79
N GLY A 137 10.66 -10.77 -10.67
CA GLY A 137 11.95 -10.88 -9.99
C GLY A 137 12.29 -9.71 -9.04
N THR A 138 11.49 -8.63 -8.99
CA THR A 138 11.69 -7.54 -8.02
C THR A 138 10.70 -7.63 -6.85
N TYR A 139 10.79 -6.67 -5.92
CA TYR A 139 9.83 -6.44 -4.83
C TYR A 139 9.80 -4.94 -4.53
N THR A 140 8.69 -4.46 -3.97
CA THR A 140 8.58 -3.04 -3.63
C THR A 140 9.27 -2.70 -2.30
N PHE A 141 9.89 -1.53 -2.26
CA PHE A 141 10.48 -0.92 -1.07
C PHE A 141 9.95 0.50 -0.80
N GLY A 142 8.92 0.93 -1.54
CA GLY A 142 8.33 2.25 -1.34
C GLY A 142 6.99 2.42 -2.04
N ILE A 143 6.33 3.52 -1.69
CA ILE A 143 5.05 3.89 -2.29
C ILE A 143 5.00 5.39 -2.54
N GLU A 144 4.41 5.77 -3.66
CA GLU A 144 4.02 7.13 -3.98
C GLU A 144 2.51 7.17 -4.19
N GLY A 145 1.90 8.32 -3.97
CA GLY A 145 0.46 8.48 -4.11
C GLY A 145 0.09 9.80 -4.75
N ARG A 146 -1.18 9.89 -5.13
CA ARG A 146 -1.84 11.14 -5.51
C ARG A 146 -2.89 11.46 -4.47
N GLU A 147 -2.86 12.67 -3.96
CA GLU A 147 -3.80 13.18 -2.97
C GLU A 147 -4.59 14.35 -3.57
N GLN A 148 -5.91 14.28 -3.48
CA GLN A 148 -6.80 15.33 -3.92
C GLN A 148 -7.51 15.93 -2.70
N ALA A 149 -7.45 17.26 -2.58
CA ALA A 149 -8.07 17.98 -1.48
C ALA A 149 -9.57 17.69 -1.39
N GLY A 150 -10.03 17.27 -0.21
CA GLY A 150 -11.42 16.89 0.06
C GLY A 150 -11.79 15.44 -0.27
N PHE A 151 -10.88 14.70 -0.90
CA PHE A 151 -11.10 13.33 -1.39
C PHE A 151 -10.12 12.32 -0.79
N GLY A 152 -8.94 12.78 -0.38
CA GLY A 152 -7.89 11.93 0.16
C GLY A 152 -7.03 11.35 -0.95
N ILE A 153 -6.55 10.12 -0.75
CA ILE A 153 -5.72 9.42 -1.72
C ILE A 153 -6.61 8.92 -2.86
N VAL A 154 -6.30 9.35 -4.08
CA VAL A 154 -7.03 8.99 -5.30
C VAL A 154 -6.27 7.98 -6.15
N ASN A 155 -4.95 7.86 -5.94
CA ASN A 155 -4.11 6.92 -6.67
C ASN A 155 -2.84 6.55 -5.89
N LEU A 156 -2.26 5.41 -6.24
CA LEU A 156 -1.01 4.89 -5.66
C LEU A 156 -0.16 4.27 -6.77
N ARG A 157 1.17 4.28 -6.58
CA ARG A 157 2.10 3.45 -7.33
C ARG A 157 3.26 3.01 -6.46
N LEU A 158 3.81 1.85 -6.78
CA LEU A 158 4.93 1.24 -6.05
C LEU A 158 6.29 1.69 -6.59
N VAL A 159 7.28 1.73 -5.69
CA VAL A 159 8.70 1.89 -6.02
C VAL A 159 9.43 0.56 -5.79
N TYR A 160 10.23 0.12 -6.75
CA TYR A 160 10.93 -1.17 -6.76
C TYR A 160 12.32 -1.11 -7.39
#